data_AF-A0A382JT25-F1
#
_entry.id   AF-A0A382JT25-F1
#
_cell.length_a   1.000
_cell.length_b   1.000
_cell.length_c   1.000
_cell.angle_alpha   90.00
_cell.angle_beta   90.00
_cell.angle_gamma   90.00
#
_symmetry.space_group_name_H-M   'P 1'
#
loop_
_entity.id
_entity.type
_entity.pdbx_description
1 polymer ?
#
loop_
_entity_poly.entity_id
_entity_poly.type
_entity_poly.pdbx_seq_one_letter_code
_entity_poly.pdbx_strand_id
1 'polypeptide(L)' 'MAKHANVNAIAAGSGGSVLVERCQVSGSQDLRSILFLGFLPPVNTMAPIGTRPNEQPAYPAELLYCPESKLVQ' A
#
# COMPACT_ATOMS: atom_id res chain seq x y z
N MET A 1 -17.87 -13.72 19.03
CA MET A 1 -17.15 -12.42 18.97
C MET A 1 -15.66 -12.72 18.77
N ALA A 2 -15.22 -12.89 17.52
CA ALA A 2 -13.82 -13.17 17.24
C ALA A 2 -13.03 -11.86 17.23
N LYS A 3 -12.29 -11.61 18.31
CA LYS A 3 -11.22 -10.63 18.37
C LYS A 3 -10.20 -10.97 17.29
N HIS A 4 -10.22 -10.28 16.15
CA HIS A 4 -9.17 -10.40 15.16
C HIS A 4 -7.95 -9.63 15.67
N ALA A 5 -6.97 -10.38 16.16
CA ALA A 5 -5.68 -9.84 16.55
C ALA A 5 -5.05 -9.11 15.35
N ASN A 6 -4.59 -7.88 15.61
CA ASN A 6 -3.91 -7.03 14.65
C ASN A 6 -2.52 -7.60 14.36
N VAL A 7 -2.40 -8.42 13.31
CA VAL A 7 -1.12 -9.01 12.88
C VAL A 7 -0.92 -8.72 11.39
N ASN A 8 -0.94 -7.44 11.02
CA ASN A 8 -0.28 -7.00 9.79
C ASN A 8 0.77 -5.99 10.24
N ALA A 9 2.05 -6.28 10.00
CA ALA A 9 3.10 -5.28 10.16
C ALA A 9 2.75 -4.09 9.26
N ILE A 10 2.52 -2.91 9.85
CA ILE A 10 2.30 -1.68 9.10
C ILE A 10 3.65 -1.03 8.82
N ALA A 11 3.93 -0.68 7.57
CA ALA A 11 5.16 0.01 7.17
C ALA A 11 5.18 1.51 7.56
N ALA A 12 4.20 1.97 8.33
CA ALA A 12 4.07 3.38 8.71
C ALA A 12 5.33 3.83 9.47
N GLY A 13 6.00 4.86 8.95
CA GLY A 13 7.21 5.43 9.55
C GLY A 13 8.51 4.66 9.28
N SER A 14 8.48 3.52 8.58
CA SER A 14 9.71 2.75 8.28
C SER A 14 10.47 3.24 7.04
N GLY A 15 9.82 4.02 6.17
CA GLY A 15 10.36 4.34 4.85
C GLY A 15 10.46 3.12 3.92
N GLY A 16 9.67 2.07 4.18
CA GLY A 16 9.60 0.85 3.37
C GLY A 16 8.16 0.50 2.96
N SER A 17 8.02 -0.60 2.23
CA SER A 17 6.73 -1.23 1.92
C SER A 17 6.66 -2.63 2.53
N VAL A 18 5.46 -3.09 2.85
CA VAL A 18 5.17 -4.42 3.37
C VAL A 18 4.06 -5.05 2.55
N LEU A 19 4.03 -6.38 2.49
CA LEU A 19 2.97 -7.12 1.80
C LEU A 19 1.63 -6.96 2.55
N VAL A 20 0.56 -6.79 1.79
CA VAL A 20 -0.82 -6.78 2.30
C VAL A 20 -1.43 -8.15 2.03
N GLU A 21 -1.38 -9.05 3.01
CA GLU A 21 -1.90 -10.41 2.89
C GLU A 21 -3.37 -10.54 3.32
N ARG A 22 -3.90 -9.52 4.01
CA ARG A 22 -5.24 -9.51 4.59
C ARG A 22 -5.89 -8.13 4.45
N CYS A 23 -7.21 -8.12 4.26
CA CYS A 23 -7.99 -6.89 4.26
C CYS A 23 -7.85 -6.15 5.59
N GLN A 24 -7.52 -4.86 5.53
CA GLN A 24 -7.34 -4.02 6.72
C GLN A 24 -8.63 -3.77 7.52
N VAL A 25 -9.80 -3.99 6.92
CA VAL A 25 -11.11 -3.81 7.57
C VAL A 25 -11.72 -5.13 8.07
N SER A 26 -11.79 -6.17 7.21
CA SER A 26 -12.42 -7.44 7.58
C SER A 26 -11.45 -8.54 8.02
N GLY A 27 -10.15 -8.41 7.74
CA GLY A 27 -9.16 -9.48 7.94
C GLY A 27 -9.22 -10.61 6.91
N SER A 28 -10.12 -10.52 5.93
CA SER A 28 -10.28 -11.49 4.84
C SER A 28 -9.01 -11.66 4.01
N GLN A 29 -8.76 -12.87 3.53
CA GLN A 29 -7.66 -13.18 2.61
C GLN A 29 -8.09 -13.17 1.13
N ASP A 30 -9.39 -13.02 0.83
CA ASP A 30 -9.87 -12.82 -0.55
C ASP A 30 -9.56 -11.37 -0.97
N LEU A 31 -8.33 -11.14 -1.42
CA LEU A 31 -7.86 -9.90 -2.01
C LEU A 31 -7.66 -10.10 -3.51
N ARG A 32 -8.26 -9.21 -4.29
CA ARG A 32 -8.21 -9.26 -5.76
C ARG A 32 -7.44 -8.07 -6.28
N SER A 33 -6.38 -8.31 -7.03
CA SER A 33 -5.69 -7.24 -7.76
C SER A 33 -6.63 -6.64 -8.81
N ILE A 34 -6.76 -5.31 -8.80
CA ILE A 34 -7.62 -4.59 -9.75
C ILE A 34 -6.85 -3.58 -10.59
N LEU A 35 -5.68 -3.10 -10.13
CA LEU A 35 -4.84 -2.16 -10.87
C LEU A 35 -3.41 -2.19 -10.33
N PHE A 36 -2.42 -2.24 -11.23
CA PHE A 36 -1.02 -2.03 -10.90
C PHE A 36 -0.49 -0.79 -11.63
N LEU A 37 -0.07 0.22 -10.87
CA LEU A 37 0.41 1.51 -11.38
C LEU A 37 1.94 1.54 -11.61
N GLY A 38 2.62 0.43 -11.30
CA GLY A 38 4.08 0.36 -11.34
C GLY A 38 4.72 0.72 -9.99
N PHE A 39 6.02 0.99 -10.03
CA PHE A 39 6.78 1.42 -8.86
C PHE A 39 6.75 2.95 -8.78
N LEU A 40 6.16 3.48 -7.72
CA LEU A 40 6.02 4.93 -7.52
C LEU A 40 6.90 5.41 -6.36
N PRO A 41 7.52 6.60 -6.49
CA PRO A 41 8.22 7.21 -5.37
C PRO A 41 7.23 7.76 -4.33
N PRO A 42 7.71 8.10 -3.12
CA PRO A 42 6.91 8.82 -2.13
C PRO A 42 6.31 10.11 -2.73
N VAL A 43 4.99 10.26 -2.65
CA VAL A 43 4.24 11.33 -3.32
C VAL A 43 4.27 12.68 -2.62
N ASN A 44 4.82 12.75 -1.40
CA ASN A 44 4.80 13.95 -0.56
C ASN A 44 6.05 14.82 -0.75
N THR A 45 6.73 14.72 -1.89
CA THR A 45 7.90 15.55 -2.23
C THR A 45 7.57 16.45 -3.41
N MET A 46 8.05 17.69 -3.36
CA MET A 46 7.96 18.63 -4.48
C MET A 46 9.35 19.10 -4.87
N ALA A 47 9.83 18.62 -6.02
CA ALA A 47 11.11 19.06 -6.57
C ALA A 47 10.97 20.48 -7.16
N PRO A 48 11.98 21.36 -7.00
CA PRO A 48 11.98 22.67 -7.65
C PRO A 48 11.94 22.53 -9.18
N ILE A 49 11.14 23.36 -9.83
CA ILE A 49 11.02 23.37 -11.30
C ILE A 49 12.38 23.70 -11.92
N GLY A 50 12.72 23.01 -13.01
CA GLY A 50 13.98 23.23 -13.74
C GLY A 50 15.19 22.54 -13.12
N THR A 51 15.01 21.79 -12.02
CA THR A 51 16.06 20.95 -11.45
C THR A 51 15.99 19.53 -12.00
N ARG A 52 17.14 18.86 -12.06
CA ARG A 52 17.20 17.44 -12.40
C ARG A 52 16.72 16.63 -11.18
N PRO A 53 15.76 15.70 -11.35
CA PRO A 53 15.36 14.81 -10.26
C PRO A 53 16.53 13.94 -9.78
N ASN A 54 16.62 13.73 -8.47
CA ASN A 54 17.57 12.80 -7.89
C ASN A 54 17.00 11.38 -7.88
N GLU A 55 17.90 10.39 -7.82
CA GLU A 55 17.50 9.01 -7.55
C GLU A 55 16.77 8.93 -6.21
N GLN A 56 15.71 8.12 -6.17
CA GLN A 56 14.91 7.93 -4.97
C GLN A 56 14.29 6.53 -4.95
N PRO A 57 13.96 5.99 -3.76
CA PRO A 57 13.22 4.75 -3.65
C PRO A 57 11.87 4.82 -4.36
N ALA A 58 11.44 3.69 -4.90
CA ALA A 58 10.11 3.50 -5.44
C ALA A 58 9.53 2.18 -4.92
N TYR A 59 8.22 2.16 -4.67
CA TYR A 59 7.52 1.04 -4.06
C TYR A 59 6.37 0.60 -4.97
N PRO A 60 6.01 -0.69 -5.00
CA PRO A 60 4.92 -1.17 -5.83
C PRO A 60 3.60 -0.51 -5.42
N ALA A 61 2.92 0.11 -6.38
CA ALA A 61 1.61 0.72 -6.20
C ALA A 61 0.55 -0.17 -6.85
N GLU A 62 0.07 -1.16 -6.10
CA GLU A 62 -1.00 -2.07 -6.49
C GLU A 62 -2.26 -1.77 -5.67
N LEU A 63 -3.43 -1.73 -6.34
CA LEU A 63 -4.73 -1.63 -5.69
C LEU A 63 -5.36 -3.02 -5.55
N LEU A 64 -5.75 -3.34 -4.33
CA LEU A 64 -6.37 -4.60 -3.95
C LEU A 64 -7.83 -4.36 -3.52
N TYR A 65 -8.74 -5.14 -4.08
CA TYR A 65 -10.16 -5.13 -3.70
C TYR A 65 -10.50 -6.31 -2.79
N CYS A 66 -11.18 -6.04 -1.67
CA CYS A 66 -11.77 -7.05 -0.79
C CYS A 66 -13.28 -7.16 -1.05
N PRO A 67 -13.79 -8.29 -1.56
CA PRO A 67 -15.23 -8.48 -1.82
C PRO A 67 -16.10 -8.48 -0.56
N GLU A 68 -15.54 -8.81 0.60
CA GLU A 68 -16.28 -8.90 1.87
C GLU A 68 -16.58 -7.52 2.45
N SER A 69 -15.56 -6.68 2.62
CA SER A 69 -15.70 -5.34 3.18
C SER A 69 -16.00 -4.25 2.14
N LYS A 70 -15.86 -4.58 0.85
CA LYS A 70 -15.88 -3.64 -0.29
C LYS A 70 -14.74 -2.62 -0.27
N LEU A 71 -13.73 -2.82 0.58
CA LEU A 71 -12.55 -1.96 0.64
C LEU A 71 -11.69 -2.11 -0.62
N VAL A 72 -11.25 -0.98 -1.16
CA VAL A 72 -10.09 -0.89 -2.05
C VAL A 72 -8.95 -0.31 -1.21
N GLN A 73 -7.79 -0.97 -1.22
CA GLN A 73 -6.62 -0.63 -0.40
C GLN A 73 -5.33 -0.78 -1.20
#